data_AF-A0A392V8W9-F1
#
_entry.id   AF-A0A392V8W9-F1
#
_cell.length_a   1.000
_cell.length_b   1.000
_cell.length_c   1.000
_cell.angle_alpha   90.00
_cell.angle_beta   90.00
_cell.angle_gamma   90.00
#
_symmetry.space_group_name_H-M   'P 1'
#
loop_
_entity.id
_entity.type
_entity.pdbx_description
1 polymer ?
#
loop_
_entity_poly.entity_id
_entity_poly.type
_entity_poly.pdbx_seq_one_letter_code
_entity_poly.pdbx_strand_id
1 'polypeptide(L)' 'VTYDDAVKLDVWRKAMDQEIESIERNDNWELVTLPERAKRIGVKWIYKTKYNEKGKIEKYKARLVAKGYSQ' A
#
# COMPACT_ATOMS: atom_id res chain seq x y z
N VAL A 1 2.75 9.03 8.59
CA VAL A 1 3.34 9.08 7.24
C VAL A 1 2.20 9.10 6.24
N THR A 2 2.07 10.17 5.46
CA THR A 2 1.11 10.25 4.35
C THR A 2 1.77 9.79 3.05
N TYR A 3 1.00 9.55 1.98
CA TYR A 3 1.59 9.17 0.68
C TYR A 3 2.56 10.23 0.15
N ASP A 4 2.25 11.52 0.32
CA ASP A 4 3.09 12.62 -0.16
C ASP A 4 4.47 12.65 0.50
N ASP A 5 4.54 12.30 1.79
CA ASP A 5 5.80 12.16 2.52
C ASP A 5 6.50 10.83 2.19
N ALA A 6 5.73 9.74 2.10
CA ALA A 6 6.26 8.41 1.80
C ALA A 6 6.90 8.36 0.41
N VAL A 7 6.28 8.98 -0.60
CA VAL A 7 6.81 8.97 -1.97
C VAL A 7 8.08 9.81 -2.10
N LYS A 8 8.44 10.65 -1.13
CA LYS A 8 9.73 11.35 -1.14
C LYS A 8 10.88 10.51 -0.58
N LEU A 9 10.56 9.44 0.14
CA LEU A 9 11.52 8.60 0.84
C LEU A 9 11.69 7.26 0.11
N ASP A 10 12.93 6.97 -0.30
CA ASP A 10 13.25 5.75 -1.05
C ASP A 10 12.85 4.46 -0.31
N VAL A 11 13.03 4.44 1.01
CA VAL A 11 12.64 3.30 1.87
C VAL A 11 11.15 2.97 1.80
N TRP A 12 10.30 3.98 1.64
CA TRP A 12 8.86 3.80 1.52
C TRP A 12 8.45 3.48 0.10
N ARG A 13 9.11 4.06 -0.92
CA ARG A 13 8.95 3.66 -2.33
C ARG A 13 9.23 2.17 -2.50
N LYS A 14 10.37 1.70 -2.00
CA LYS A 14 10.75 0.29 -2.06
C LYS A 14 9.75 -0.63 -1.36
N ALA A 15 9.20 -0.18 -0.23
CA ALA A 15 8.17 -0.94 0.48
C ALA A 15 6.83 -0.97 -0.28
N MET A 16 6.46 0.11 -0.98
CA MET A 16 5.27 0.16 -1.84
C MET A 16 5.44 -0.74 -3.06
N ASP A 17 6.60 -0.67 -3.70
CA ASP A 17 6.95 -1.46 -4.88
C ASP A 17 6.87 -2.97 -4.59
N GLN A 18 7.44 -3.40 -3.45
CA GLN A 18 7.33 -4.80 -2.99
C GLN A 18 5.89 -5.24 -2.73
N GLU A 19 5.02 -4.34 -2.24
CA GLU A 19 3.60 -4.67 -2.03
C GLU A 19 2.87 -4.77 -3.38
N ILE A 20 3.15 -3.89 -4.34
CA ILE A 20 2.59 -3.98 -5.70
C ILE A 20 3.03 -5.27 -6.38
N GLU A 21 4.33 -5.58 -6.37
CA GLU A 21 4.87 -6.84 -6.95
C GLU A 21 4.23 -8.06 -6.28
N SER A 22 4.02 -8.02 -4.97
CA SER A 22 3.34 -9.10 -4.25
C SER A 22 1.88 -9.24 -4.66
N ILE A 23 1.17 -8.14 -4.91
CA ILE A 23 -0.22 -8.13 -5.38
C ILE A 23 -0.31 -8.69 -6.81
N GLU A 24 0.56 -8.24 -7.71
CA GLU A 24 0.64 -8.74 -9.09
C GLU A 24 0.97 -10.23 -9.11
N ARG A 25 1.93 -10.66 -8.29
CA ARG A 25 2.29 -12.07 -8.16
C ARG A 25 1.17 -12.94 -7.59
N ASN A 26 0.27 -12.36 -6.80
CA ASN A 26 -0.80 -13.10 -6.16
C ASN A 26 -2.01 -13.35 -7.10
N ASP A 27 -1.93 -12.96 -8.38
CA ASP A 27 -2.81 -13.25 -9.54
C ASP A 27 -4.32 -12.98 -9.38
N ASN A 28 -4.76 -12.61 -8.17
CA ASN A 28 -6.16 -12.36 -7.82
C ASN A 28 -6.57 -10.89 -8.05
N TRP A 29 -5.67 -10.07 -8.60
CA TRP A 29 -5.89 -8.64 -8.80
C TRP A 29 -5.54 -8.24 -10.23
N GLU A 30 -6.56 -7.95 -11.03
CA GLU A 30 -6.39 -7.36 -12.36
C GLU A 30 -6.69 -5.86 -12.29
N LEU A 31 -5.78 -5.06 -12.85
CA LEU A 31 -5.91 -3.61 -12.96
C LEU A 31 -6.91 -3.27 -14.06
N VAL A 32 -8.19 -3.30 -13.74
CA VAL A 32 -9.27 -3.02 -14.71
C VAL A 32 -9.59 -1.52 -14.79
N THR A 33 -9.84 -1.02 -16.00
CA THR A 33 -10.42 0.31 -16.20
C THR A 33 -11.83 0.35 -15.64
N LEU A 34 -12.14 1.41 -14.88
CA LEU A 34 -13.42 1.56 -14.20
C LEU A 34 -14.59 1.54 -15.22
N PRO A 35 -15.55 0.61 -15.12
CA PRO A 35 -16.74 0.63 -15.96
C PRO A 35 -17.53 1.93 -15.72
N GLU A 36 -18.12 2.52 -16.76
CA GLU A 36 -18.84 3.81 -16.71
C GLU A 36 -19.96 3.90 -15.65
N ARG A 37 -20.40 2.77 -15.09
CA ARG A 37 -21.44 2.70 -14.04
C ARG A 37 -20.98 2.08 -12.72
N ALA A 38 -19.70 1.74 -12.60
CA ALA A 38 -19.18 1.11 -11.39
C ALA A 38 -18.77 2.15 -10.33
N LYS A 39 -19.12 1.89 -9.07
CA LYS A 39 -18.58 2.65 -7.95
C LYS A 39 -17.10 2.29 -7.79
N ARG A 40 -16.22 3.25 -8.04
CA ARG A 40 -14.79 3.10 -7.69
C ARG A 40 -14.66 2.86 -6.19
N ILE A 41 -14.04 1.75 -5.81
CA ILE A 41 -13.59 1.57 -4.44
C ILE A 41 -12.30 2.37 -4.32
N GLY A 42 -12.31 3.42 -3.50
CA GLY A 42 -11.09 4.16 -3.22
C GLY A 42 -10.07 3.20 -2.59
N VAL A 43 -8.78 3.33 -2.90
CA VAL A 43 -7.72 2.59 -2.18
C VAL A 43 -6.98 3.56 -1.27
N LYS A 44 -6.34 3.03 -0.23
CA LYS A 44 -5.52 3.80 0.71
C LYS A 44 -4.25 3.03 1.04
N TRP A 45 -3.14 3.76 1.10
CA TRP A 45 -1.88 3.25 1.63
C TRP A 45 -1.84 3.31 3.15
N ILE A 46 -1.45 2.20 3.76
CA ILE A 46 -1.17 2.05 5.19
C ILE A 46 0.33 1.90 5.35
N TYR A 47 0.95 2.85 6.05
CA TYR A 47 2.39 2.85 6.33
C TYR A 47 2.62 2.48 7.80
N LYS A 48 3.42 1.46 8.05
CA LYS A 48 3.80 1.03 9.40
C LYS A 48 5.31 0.84 9.48
N THR A 49 5.93 1.51 10.44
CA THR A 49 7.32 1.25 10.82
C THR A 49 7.36 0.12 11.84
N LYS A 50 8.21 -0.88 11.61
CA LYS A 50 8.59 -1.86 12.62
C LYS A 50 9.85 -1.38 13.30
N TYR A 51 9.81 -1.32 14.62
CA TYR A 51 10.95 -1.04 15.47
C TYR A 51 11.46 -2.35 16.06
N ASN A 52 12.78 -2.48 16.17
CA ASN A 52 13.45 -3.56 16.88
C ASN A 52 13.30 -3.34 18.41
N GLU A 53 13.61 -4.34 19.22
CA GLU A 53 13.66 -4.28 20.69
C GLU A 53 14.58 -3.15 21.21
N LYS A 54 15.58 -2.75 20.41
CA LYS A 54 16.45 -1.60 20.69
C LYS A 54 15.85 -0.23 20.31
N GLY A 55 14.58 -0.17 19.90
CA GLY A 55 13.90 1.07 19.48
C GLY A 55 14.34 1.62 18.12
N LYS A 56 15.24 0.93 17.40
CA LYS A 56 15.67 1.32 16.05
C LYS A 56 14.69 0.84 14.99
N ILE A 57 14.57 1.59 13.91
CA ILE A 57 13.73 1.21 12.76
C ILE A 57 14.34 -0.03 12.10
N GLU A 58 13.63 -1.14 12.16
CA GLU A 58 14.04 -2.41 11.58
C GLU A 58 13.54 -2.55 10.14
N LYS A 59 12.26 -2.20 9.91
CA LYS A 59 11.66 -2.33 8.59
C LYS A 59 10.51 -1.35 8.37
N TYR A 60 10.44 -0.80 7.16
CA TYR A 60 9.30 -0.05 6.68
C TYR A 60 8.34 -1.01 5.97
N LYS A 61 7.05 -0.96 6.34
CA LYS A 61 6.00 -1.80 5.75
C LYS A 61 4.91 -0.90 5.19
N ALA A 62 4.75 -0.90 3.88
CA ALA A 62 3.61 -0.29 3.20
C ALA A 62 2.58 -1.38 2.88
N ARG A 63 1.29 -1.02 2.89
CA ARG A 63 0.16 -1.90 2.57
C ARG A 63 -0.88 -1.14 1.77
N LEU A 64 -1.28 -1.68 0.62
CA LEU A 64 -2.39 -1.14 -0.15
C LEU A 64 -3.69 -1.80 0.31
N VAL A 65 -4.67 -0.99 0.70
CA VAL A 65 -5.95 -1.49 1.23
C VAL A 65 -7.10 -0.80 0.49
N ALA A 66 -8.08 -1.60 0.07
CA ALA A 66 -9.32 -1.08 -0.48
C ALA A 66 -10.15 -0.40 0.64
N LYS A 67 -10.60 0.82 0.39
CA LYS A 67 -11.50 1.61 1.24
C LYS A 67 -12.93 1.13 0.98
N GLY A 68 -13.18 -0.14 1.27
CA GLY A 68 -14.52 -0.72 1.24
C GLY A 68 -15.29 -0.27 2.49
N TYR A 69 -16.32 0.55 2.30
CA TYR A 69 -17.33 0.75 3.34
C TYR A 69 -18.27 -0.45 3.27
N SER A 70 -18.09 -1.40 4.18
CA SER A 70 -19.03 -2.49 4.41
C SER A 70 -19.54 -2.34 5.84
N GLN A 71 -20.66 -1.66 6.00
CA GLN A 71 -21.57 -1.87 7.11
C GLN A 71 -23.00 -1.77 6.60
#